data_AF-A0A453D7J8-F1
#
_entry.id   AF-A0A453D7J8-F1
#
_cell.length_a   1.000
_cell.length_b   1.000
_cell.length_c   1.000
_cell.angle_alpha   90.00
_cell.angle_beta   90.00
_cell.angle_gamma   90.00
#
_symmetry.space_group_name_H-M   'P 1'
#
loop_
_entity.id
_entity.type
_entity.pdbx_description
1 polymer ?
#
loop_
_entity_poly.entity_id
_entity_poly.type
_entity_poly.pdbx_seq_one_letter_code
_entity_poly.pdbx_strand_id
1 'polypeptide(L)'
;PSSSTPTRWSWQTILMGACFLVLLLTARHVSIRWPRFFWISACAPLASVIVSTLLVFLFKAQNHGISIIGSLKCGLNRPSWDKLLFDPTYLGLTMKTGLVTGIISLTEGVAVGRTFASLKDYQVDGNKEMMAIGLMNIVGSCTSCYVTTGAFSRSAVNHNAGCKTAMSNVVMALTVMVTLLFLMPLFVYTPNVVLGAIIIAAVIGLIDLPAAYNIWKMDKMDFLVCLCAFAGVIFISVQEGLAIAVGISIFRVLMQITRPRMMIQGNIKGTDIYRNLHQYKEAQRVPGFLILTVEAPINFANTNYLNERTKRWIEDESSSGNKQTELRVVILDLSAVPAIDTSGIAFLIDLKKSTEKHGLELVLVNPTGEVMEKIQRANDAHDHFRPDC
;
A
#
# COMPACT_ATOMS: atom_id res chain seq x y z
N PRO A 1 9.35 -4.42 50.74
CA PRO A 1 8.70 -3.14 51.08
C PRO A 1 9.65 -1.96 50.83
N SER A 2 9.64 -1.46 49.59
CA SER A 2 10.01 -0.09 49.24
C SER A 2 9.26 0.25 47.96
N SER A 3 7.98 0.56 48.15
CA SER A 3 7.13 1.24 47.18
C SER A 3 7.78 2.58 46.83
N SER A 4 8.62 2.59 45.78
CA SER A 4 9.10 3.84 45.19
C SER A 4 7.96 4.40 44.35
N THR A 5 7.51 5.57 44.77
CA THR A 5 6.57 6.42 44.04
C THR A 5 7.03 6.59 42.59
N PRO A 6 6.13 6.56 41.59
CA PRO A 6 6.52 6.82 40.21
C PRO A 6 6.83 8.32 40.10
N THR A 7 8.11 8.67 40.26
CA THR A 7 8.61 10.00 39.89
C THR A 7 8.55 10.08 38.36
N ARG A 8 7.43 10.60 37.86
CA ARG A 8 6.99 10.48 36.46
C ARG A 8 7.91 11.15 35.43
N TRP A 9 8.85 12.02 35.83
CA TRP A 9 9.76 12.72 34.92
C TRP A 9 11.11 13.00 35.61
N SER A 10 12.20 12.39 35.11
CA SER A 10 13.57 12.70 35.53
C SER A 10 14.21 13.60 34.48
N TRP A 11 14.55 14.84 34.87
CA TRP A 11 15.21 15.79 33.96
C TRP A 11 16.56 15.28 33.48
N GLN A 12 17.27 14.47 34.29
CA GLN A 12 18.52 13.82 33.92
C GLN A 12 18.32 12.86 32.74
N THR A 13 17.22 12.10 32.76
CA THR A 13 16.85 11.17 31.68
C THR A 13 16.55 11.95 30.40
N ILE A 14 15.79 13.05 30.49
CA ILE A 14 15.46 13.90 29.33
C ILE A 14 16.72 14.52 28.75
N LEU A 15 17.59 15.10 29.59
CA LEU A 15 18.82 15.74 29.16
C LEU A 15 19.76 14.74 28.48
N MET A 16 19.93 13.56 29.07
CA MET A 16 20.74 12.49 28.50
C MET A 16 20.17 12.04 27.14
N GLY A 17 18.86 11.79 27.07
CA GLY A 17 18.18 11.40 25.84
C GLY A 17 18.31 12.45 24.73
N ALA A 18 18.07 13.73 25.05
CA ALA A 18 18.22 14.84 24.12
C ALA A 18 19.67 15.00 23.63
N CYS A 19 20.65 14.88 24.52
CA CYS A 19 22.06 14.95 24.17
C CYS A 19 22.47 13.85 23.18
N PHE A 20 22.14 12.58 23.48
CA PHE A 20 22.44 11.48 22.57
C PHE A 20 21.63 11.55 21.27
N LEU A 21 20.38 12.02 21.31
CA LEU A 21 19.58 12.23 20.10
C LEU A 21 20.22 13.29 19.19
N VAL A 22 20.63 14.44 19.76
CA VAL A 22 21.34 15.49 19.02
C VAL A 22 22.66 14.97 18.46
N LEU A 23 23.42 14.18 19.24
CA LEU A 23 24.66 13.55 18.77
C LEU A 23 24.39 12.63 17.56
N LEU A 24 23.37 11.78 17.62
CA LEU A 24 23.02 10.87 16.53
C LEU A 24 22.55 11.63 15.28
N LEU A 25 21.71 12.65 15.46
CA LEU A 25 21.20 13.46 14.34
C LEU A 25 22.30 14.31 13.69
N THR A 26 23.21 14.87 14.49
CA THR A 26 24.37 15.63 13.96
C THR A 26 25.34 14.71 13.24
N ALA A 27 25.66 13.53 13.79
CA ALA A 27 26.48 12.52 13.10
C ALA A 27 25.88 12.12 11.75
N ARG A 28 24.56 11.93 11.70
CA ARG A 28 23.82 11.66 10.46
C ARG A 28 23.88 12.83 9.48
N HIS A 29 23.64 14.05 9.95
CA HIS A 29 23.67 15.26 9.11
C HIS A 29 25.06 15.50 8.51
N VAL A 30 26.11 15.33 9.30
CA VAL A 30 27.51 15.42 8.84
C VAL A 30 27.80 14.38 7.77
N SER A 31 27.35 13.13 7.95
CA SER A 31 27.53 12.08 6.94
C SER A 31 26.82 12.38 5.61
N ILE A 32 25.65 13.01 5.65
CA ILE A 32 24.91 13.40 4.43
C ILE A 32 25.65 14.55 3.72
N ARG A 33 26.11 15.55 4.49
CA ARG A 33 26.78 16.72 3.93
C ARG A 33 28.17 16.36 3.39
N TRP A 34 28.90 15.49 4.09
CA TRP A 34 30.28 15.09 3.77
C TRP A 34 30.40 13.55 3.68
N PRO A 35 30.27 12.96 2.49
CA PRO A 35 30.25 11.50 2.32
C PRO A 35 31.56 10.79 2.73
N ARG A 36 32.68 11.51 2.84
CA ARG A 36 33.96 10.98 3.36
C ARG A 36 33.84 10.52 4.82
N PHE A 37 32.92 11.09 5.60
CA PHE A 37 32.72 10.78 7.02
C PHE A 37 31.58 9.78 7.26
N PHE A 38 31.24 8.98 6.26
CA PHE A 38 30.19 7.97 6.35
C PHE A 38 30.33 7.04 7.59
N TRP A 39 31.56 6.68 7.93
CA TRP A 39 31.91 5.83 9.08
C TRP A 39 31.42 6.40 10.42
N ILE A 40 31.37 7.73 10.55
CA ILE A 40 30.91 8.39 11.78
C ILE A 40 29.43 8.06 12.03
N SER A 41 28.59 8.14 11.00
CA SER A 41 27.16 7.79 11.13
C SER A 41 26.95 6.29 11.37
N ALA A 42 27.80 5.43 10.81
CA ALA A 42 27.72 3.99 11.02
C ALA A 42 28.12 3.57 12.45
N CYS A 43 29.16 4.20 13.01
CA CYS A 43 29.65 3.91 14.36
C CYS A 43 28.88 4.63 15.47
N ALA A 44 28.16 5.72 15.16
CA ALA A 44 27.49 6.56 16.15
C ALA A 44 26.52 5.82 17.09
N PRO A 45 25.66 4.88 16.64
CA PRO A 45 24.78 4.13 17.55
C PRO A 45 25.57 3.26 18.54
N LEU A 46 26.58 2.53 18.06
CA LEU A 46 27.41 1.68 18.92
C LEU A 46 28.24 2.52 19.90
N ALA A 47 28.85 3.61 19.43
CA ALA A 47 29.57 4.56 20.27
C ALA A 47 28.65 5.18 21.34
N SER A 48 27.41 5.53 20.97
CA SER A 48 26.43 6.07 21.92
C SER A 48 26.11 5.05 23.02
N VAL A 49 25.94 3.77 22.68
CA VAL A 49 25.76 2.71 23.68
C VAL A 49 26.98 2.62 24.59
N ILE A 50 28.20 2.50 24.03
CA ILE A 50 29.43 2.36 24.83
C ILE A 50 29.62 3.56 25.78
N VAL A 51 29.54 4.79 25.26
CA VAL A 51 29.73 6.01 26.04
C VAL A 51 28.63 6.13 27.10
N SER A 52 27.38 5.87 26.75
CA SER A 52 26.28 5.94 27.72
C SER A 52 26.39 4.92 28.85
N THR A 53 26.77 3.68 28.53
CA THR A 53 26.98 2.62 29.51
C THR A 53 28.14 2.98 30.46
N LEU A 54 29.24 3.52 29.92
CA LEU A 54 30.37 4.00 30.74
C LEU A 54 29.96 5.16 31.66
N LEU A 55 29.22 6.14 31.15
CA LEU A 55 28.73 7.27 31.96
C LEU A 55 27.79 6.79 33.07
N VAL A 56 26.85 5.89 32.77
CA VAL A 56 25.93 5.34 33.78
C VAL A 56 26.67 4.54 34.84
N PHE A 57 27.69 3.78 34.44
CA PHE A 57 28.53 3.00 35.34
C PHE A 57 29.38 3.90 36.26
N LEU A 58 30.09 4.90 35.71
CA LEU A 58 30.97 5.79 36.46
C LEU A 58 30.20 6.70 37.42
N PHE A 59 29.09 7.29 36.97
CA PHE A 59 28.30 8.21 37.79
C PHE A 59 27.26 7.51 38.67
N LYS A 60 27.20 6.17 38.65
CA LYS A 60 26.15 5.37 39.31
C LYS A 60 24.77 5.97 39.06
N ALA A 61 24.49 6.32 37.81
CA ALA A 61 23.31 7.10 37.43
C ALA A 61 21.98 6.36 37.69
N GLN A 62 22.05 5.06 37.98
CA GLN A 62 20.96 4.23 38.49
C GLN A 62 20.34 4.83 39.76
N ASN A 63 21.16 5.39 40.65
CA ASN A 63 20.72 6.02 41.89
C ASN A 63 20.03 7.37 41.65
N HIS A 64 20.12 7.90 40.43
CA HIS A 64 19.56 9.20 40.02
C HIS A 64 18.31 9.05 39.15
N GLY A 65 17.68 7.87 39.13
CA GLY A 65 16.40 7.62 38.47
C GLY A 65 16.48 7.28 36.98
N ILE A 66 17.69 7.04 36.42
CA ILE A 66 17.84 6.59 35.04
C ILE A 66 17.54 5.08 34.95
N SER A 67 16.53 4.72 34.17
CA SER A 67 16.17 3.33 33.91
C SER A 67 17.22 2.64 33.03
N ILE A 68 17.75 1.52 33.53
CA ILE A 68 18.71 0.64 32.85
C ILE A 68 18.01 -0.65 32.39
N ILE A 69 18.65 -1.38 31.48
CA ILE A 69 18.16 -2.69 31.02
C ILE A 69 18.11 -3.72 32.16
N GLY A 70 19.16 -3.77 33.00
CA GLY A 70 19.26 -4.72 34.11
C GLY A 70 19.78 -6.10 33.69
N SER A 71 19.55 -7.11 34.52
CA SER A 71 20.11 -8.45 34.31
C SER A 71 19.47 -9.15 33.11
N LEU A 72 20.28 -9.49 32.12
CA LEU A 72 19.86 -10.26 30.95
C LEU A 72 20.31 -11.73 31.09
N LYS A 73 19.49 -12.67 30.60
CA LYS A 73 19.90 -14.07 30.51
C LYS A 73 21.00 -14.20 29.46
N CYS A 74 22.16 -14.72 29.87
CA CYS A 74 23.28 -14.99 29.00
C CYS A 74 23.10 -16.35 28.32
N GLY A 75 23.56 -16.47 27.07
CA GLY A 75 23.51 -17.72 26.31
C GLY A 75 22.38 -17.78 25.29
N LEU A 76 22.45 -18.82 24.44
CA LEU A 76 21.41 -19.14 23.48
C LEU A 76 20.27 -19.88 24.16
N ASN A 77 19.04 -19.59 23.74
CA ASN A 77 17.89 -20.40 24.14
C ASN A 77 18.08 -21.83 23.64
N ARG A 78 17.73 -22.80 24.48
CA ARG A 78 17.67 -24.21 24.04
C ARG A 78 16.61 -24.36 22.95
N PRO A 79 16.81 -25.23 21.94
CA PRO A 79 15.76 -25.59 21.00
C PRO A 79 14.49 -25.98 21.77
N SER A 80 13.34 -25.52 21.29
CA SER A 80 12.03 -25.68 21.91
C SER A 80 11.06 -26.48 21.06
N TRP A 81 11.58 -27.34 20.18
CA TRP A 81 10.76 -28.26 19.37
C TRP A 81 9.90 -29.19 20.25
N ASP A 82 10.33 -29.45 21.48
CA ASP A 82 9.71 -30.34 22.46
C ASP A 82 8.55 -29.66 23.19
N LYS A 83 8.43 -28.34 23.07
CA LYS A 83 7.42 -27.51 23.72
C LYS A 83 6.26 -27.13 22.80
N LEU A 84 6.21 -27.66 21.58
CA LEU A 84 5.11 -27.43 20.65
C LEU A 84 3.87 -28.20 21.13
N LEU A 85 2.90 -27.47 21.65
CA LEU A 85 1.64 -28.01 22.17
C LEU A 85 0.56 -27.99 21.08
N PHE A 86 0.10 -29.18 20.67
CA PHE A 86 -0.99 -29.36 19.73
C PHE A 86 -2.30 -29.70 20.45
N ASP A 87 -2.73 -28.80 21.33
CA ASP A 87 -3.98 -28.94 22.08
C ASP A 87 -5.14 -28.27 21.29
N PRO A 88 -6.22 -29.00 20.98
CA PRO A 88 -7.37 -28.47 20.25
C PRO A 88 -8.00 -27.25 20.93
N THR A 89 -7.86 -27.11 22.25
CA THR A 89 -8.36 -25.96 23.03
C THR A 89 -7.78 -24.63 22.56
N TYR A 90 -6.50 -24.62 22.15
CA TYR A 90 -5.81 -23.41 21.70
C TYR A 90 -5.72 -23.29 20.18
N LEU A 91 -6.18 -24.30 19.43
CA LEU A 91 -6.04 -24.35 17.98
C LEU A 91 -6.75 -23.17 17.30
N GLY A 92 -7.98 -22.85 17.72
CA GLY A 92 -8.74 -21.73 17.15
C GLY A 92 -8.07 -20.37 17.37
N LEU A 93 -7.58 -20.12 18.60
CA LEU A 93 -6.86 -18.89 18.93
C LEU A 93 -5.53 -18.80 18.18
N THR A 94 -4.80 -19.92 18.08
CA THR A 94 -3.50 -19.99 17.41
C THR A 94 -3.64 -19.81 15.90
N MET A 95 -4.65 -20.43 15.26
CA MET A 95 -4.93 -20.22 13.84
C MET A 95 -5.31 -18.76 13.56
N LYS A 96 -6.21 -18.17 14.35
CA LYS A 96 -6.60 -16.76 14.18
C LYS A 96 -5.40 -15.84 14.32
N THR A 97 -4.61 -16.03 15.39
CA THR A 97 -3.43 -15.20 15.65
C THR A 97 -2.34 -15.43 14.60
N GLY A 98 -2.10 -16.66 14.17
CA GLY A 98 -1.13 -17.03 13.14
C GLY A 98 -1.48 -16.45 11.78
N LEU A 99 -2.76 -16.47 11.39
CA LEU A 99 -3.23 -15.87 10.15
C LEU A 99 -3.00 -14.35 10.16
N VAL A 100 -3.45 -13.68 11.23
CA VAL A 100 -3.32 -12.22 11.36
C VAL A 100 -1.86 -11.80 11.39
N THR A 101 -1.04 -12.42 12.24
CA THR A 101 0.40 -12.11 12.35
C THR A 101 1.18 -12.49 11.10
N GLY A 102 0.79 -13.55 10.39
CA GLY A 102 1.36 -13.95 9.10
C GLY A 102 1.10 -12.90 8.02
N ILE A 103 -0.14 -12.43 7.87
CA ILE A 103 -0.49 -11.38 6.90
C ILE A 103 0.29 -10.08 7.20
N ILE A 104 0.37 -9.69 8.47
CA ILE A 104 1.11 -8.48 8.87
C ILE A 104 2.60 -8.65 8.58
N SER A 105 3.17 -9.79 8.97
CA SER A 105 4.60 -10.09 8.75
C SER A 105 4.95 -10.11 7.27
N LEU A 106 4.10 -10.67 6.41
CA LEU A 106 4.29 -10.66 4.97
C LEU A 106 4.16 -9.26 4.39
N THR A 107 3.14 -8.50 4.80
CA THR A 107 2.90 -7.14 4.29
C THR A 107 4.05 -6.21 4.66
N GLU A 108 4.49 -6.23 5.92
CA GLU A 108 5.62 -5.43 6.39
C GLU A 108 6.92 -5.84 5.70
N GLY A 109 7.20 -7.15 5.60
CA GLY A 109 8.40 -7.68 4.94
C GLY A 109 8.48 -7.29 3.47
N VAL A 110 7.39 -7.47 2.71
CA VAL A 110 7.32 -7.11 1.29
C VAL A 110 7.39 -5.59 1.10
N ALA A 111 6.76 -4.79 1.97
CA ALA A 111 6.81 -3.33 1.88
C ALA A 111 8.24 -2.81 2.10
N VAL A 112 8.94 -3.33 3.10
CA VAL A 112 10.36 -3.02 3.36
C VAL A 112 11.22 -3.46 2.18
N GLY A 113 11.03 -4.70 1.71
CA GLY A 113 11.76 -5.25 0.55
C GLY A 113 11.61 -4.36 -0.70
N ARG A 114 10.38 -3.99 -1.06
CA ARG A 114 10.10 -3.10 -2.21
C ARG A 114 10.70 -1.71 -2.06
N THR A 115 10.71 -1.17 -0.84
CA THR A 115 11.31 0.16 -0.57
C THR A 115 12.82 0.14 -0.89
N PHE A 116 13.56 -0.85 -0.40
CA PHE A 116 14.99 -0.96 -0.70
C PHE A 116 15.28 -1.40 -2.14
N ALA A 117 14.37 -2.17 -2.75
CA ALA A 117 14.45 -2.54 -4.15
C ALA A 117 14.34 -1.34 -5.09
N SER A 118 13.40 -0.43 -4.80
CA SER A 118 13.26 0.83 -5.53
C SER A 118 14.48 1.73 -5.39
N LEU A 119 15.14 1.75 -4.21
CA LEU A 119 16.36 2.55 -3.99
C LEU A 119 17.59 2.02 -4.76
N LYS A 120 17.61 0.73 -5.09
CA LYS A 120 18.74 0.02 -5.72
C LYS A 120 18.44 -0.45 -7.14
N ASP A 121 17.27 -0.12 -7.67
CA ASP A 121 16.78 -0.49 -9.00
C ASP A 121 16.84 -2.00 -9.28
N TYR A 122 16.35 -2.80 -8.33
CA TYR A 122 16.14 -4.25 -8.54
C TYR A 122 14.68 -4.62 -8.28
N GLN A 123 14.27 -5.81 -8.72
CA GLN A 123 12.91 -6.30 -8.50
C GLN A 123 12.85 -7.34 -7.38
N VAL A 124 11.80 -7.24 -6.56
CA VAL A 124 11.49 -8.21 -5.51
C VAL A 124 10.32 -9.07 -5.95
N ASP A 125 10.55 -10.38 -5.95
CA ASP A 125 9.53 -11.39 -6.20
C ASP A 125 8.75 -11.68 -4.90
N GLY A 126 7.48 -11.29 -4.88
CA GLY A 126 6.62 -11.44 -3.71
C GLY A 126 6.38 -12.90 -3.30
N ASN A 127 6.36 -13.83 -4.26
CA ASN A 127 6.17 -15.25 -3.96
C ASN A 127 7.39 -15.84 -3.24
N LYS A 128 8.60 -15.44 -3.67
CA LYS A 128 9.85 -15.85 -3.01
C LYS A 128 9.96 -15.26 -1.61
N GLU A 129 9.59 -13.99 -1.44
CA GLU A 129 9.59 -13.34 -0.13
C GLU A 129 8.60 -14.02 0.83
N MET A 130 7.42 -14.39 0.33
CA MET A 130 6.43 -15.12 1.10
C MET A 130 6.94 -16.47 1.60
N MET A 131 7.59 -17.25 0.73
CA MET A 131 8.19 -18.52 1.12
C MET A 131 9.33 -18.32 2.13
N ALA A 132 10.18 -17.30 1.94
CA ALA A 132 11.30 -17.02 2.83
C ALA A 132 10.84 -16.63 4.24
N ILE A 133 9.87 -15.72 4.36
CA ILE A 133 9.29 -15.30 5.64
C ILE A 133 8.58 -16.48 6.32
N GLY A 134 7.84 -17.28 5.55
CA GLY A 134 7.18 -18.48 6.08
C GLY A 134 8.17 -19.48 6.65
N LEU A 135 9.19 -19.85 5.87
CA LEU A 135 10.23 -20.80 6.30
C LEU A 135 11.01 -20.27 7.52
N MET A 136 11.37 -18.99 7.53
CA MET A 136 12.04 -18.34 8.65
C MET A 136 11.23 -18.46 9.95
N ASN A 137 9.92 -18.23 9.90
CA ASN A 137 9.06 -18.31 11.08
C ASN A 137 8.81 -19.76 11.53
N ILE A 138 8.70 -20.72 10.60
CA ILE A 138 8.63 -22.15 10.93
C ILE A 138 9.89 -22.57 11.69
N VAL A 139 11.07 -22.27 11.16
CA VAL A 139 12.35 -22.59 11.82
C VAL A 139 12.49 -21.85 13.15
N GLY A 140 12.12 -20.57 13.20
CA GLY A 140 12.17 -19.75 14.42
C GLY A 140 11.26 -20.26 15.54
N SER A 141 10.10 -20.84 15.19
CA SER A 141 9.18 -21.43 16.18
C SER A 141 9.82 -22.58 16.97
N CYS A 142 10.71 -23.34 16.33
CA CYS A 142 11.47 -24.43 16.96
C CYS A 142 12.56 -23.94 17.91
N THR A 143 12.86 -22.64 17.95
CA THR A 143 13.93 -22.03 18.76
C THR A 143 13.42 -20.96 19.74
N SER A 144 12.13 -20.98 20.08
CA SER A 144 11.47 -19.98 20.94
C SER A 144 11.56 -18.55 20.40
N CYS A 145 11.60 -18.39 19.08
CA CYS A 145 11.53 -17.07 18.44
C CYS A 145 10.08 -16.60 18.37
N TYR A 146 9.87 -15.29 18.52
CA TYR A 146 8.58 -14.68 18.21
C TYR A 146 8.45 -14.46 16.70
N VAL A 147 7.23 -14.16 16.24
CA VAL A 147 6.97 -13.92 14.81
C VAL A 147 7.89 -12.80 14.30
N THR A 148 8.72 -13.13 13.31
CA THR A 148 9.72 -12.24 12.75
C THR A 148 9.30 -11.81 11.34
N THR A 149 9.60 -10.56 11.00
CA THR A 149 9.33 -9.92 9.70
C THR A 149 10.54 -9.10 9.24
N GLY A 150 10.44 -8.45 8.07
CA GLY A 150 11.42 -7.50 7.56
C GLY A 150 11.51 -6.26 8.44
N ALA A 151 12.60 -6.11 9.19
CA ALA A 151 12.77 -4.98 10.09
C ALA A 151 13.30 -3.75 9.35
N PHE A 152 12.44 -2.74 9.15
CA PHE A 152 12.81 -1.51 8.44
C PHE A 152 14.10 -0.87 9.02
N SER A 153 14.15 -0.64 10.34
CA SER A 153 15.28 0.04 11.00
C SER A 153 16.62 -0.68 10.78
N ARG A 154 16.65 -2.02 10.92
CA ARG A 154 17.87 -2.83 10.71
C ARG A 154 18.29 -2.85 9.24
N SER A 155 17.33 -2.99 8.33
CA SER A 155 17.60 -2.95 6.89
C SER A 155 18.10 -1.58 6.44
N ALA A 156 17.56 -0.49 7.00
CA ALA A 156 18.02 0.87 6.73
C ALA A 156 19.47 1.10 7.17
N VAL A 157 19.83 0.66 8.38
CA VAL A 157 21.22 0.77 8.86
C VAL A 157 22.15 -0.09 8.00
N ASN A 158 21.76 -1.32 7.66
CA ASN A 158 22.55 -2.21 6.82
C ASN A 158 22.75 -1.65 5.39
N HIS A 159 21.70 -1.07 4.82
CA HIS A 159 21.74 -0.39 3.53
C HIS A 159 22.65 0.84 3.58
N ASN A 160 22.48 1.69 4.58
CA ASN A 160 23.32 2.88 4.77
C ASN A 160 24.78 2.48 4.92
N ALA A 161 25.09 1.42 5.67
CA ALA A 161 26.42 0.83 5.82
C ALA A 161 27.09 0.36 4.50
N GLY A 162 26.38 0.40 3.38
CA GLY A 162 26.93 0.08 2.06
C GLY A 162 26.88 -1.42 1.73
N CYS A 163 26.04 -2.19 2.43
CA CYS A 163 25.87 -3.61 2.16
C CYS A 163 25.42 -3.88 0.71
N LYS A 164 26.00 -4.91 0.08
CA LYS A 164 25.70 -5.33 -1.31
C LYS A 164 25.17 -6.77 -1.42
N THR A 165 25.38 -7.60 -0.41
CA THR A 165 25.11 -9.05 -0.49
C THR A 165 24.38 -9.55 0.75
N ALA A 166 23.56 -10.59 0.60
CA ALA A 166 22.87 -11.25 1.72
C ALA A 166 23.80 -11.80 2.82
N MET A 167 25.10 -11.97 2.52
CA MET A 167 26.11 -12.38 3.50
C MET A 167 26.19 -11.45 4.72
N SER A 168 25.79 -10.18 4.58
CA SER A 168 25.70 -9.26 5.73
C SER A 168 24.75 -9.79 6.82
N ASN A 169 23.65 -10.45 6.44
CA ASN A 169 22.72 -11.03 7.41
C ASN A 169 23.33 -12.22 8.17
N VAL A 170 24.22 -12.99 7.52
CA VAL A 170 24.96 -14.08 8.17
C VAL A 170 25.95 -13.53 9.19
N VAL A 171 26.72 -12.50 8.80
CA VAL A 171 27.66 -11.81 9.71
C VAL A 171 26.91 -11.19 10.89
N MET A 172 25.75 -10.60 10.63
CA MET A 172 24.88 -10.05 11.67
C MET A 172 24.40 -11.14 12.65
N ALA A 173 23.94 -12.30 12.14
CA ALA A 173 23.51 -13.42 12.98
C ALA A 173 24.65 -13.96 13.85
N LEU A 174 25.85 -14.13 13.29
CA LEU A 174 27.04 -14.54 14.05
C LEU A 174 27.43 -13.52 15.12
N THR A 175 27.37 -12.22 14.78
CA THR A 175 27.67 -11.14 15.74
C THR A 175 26.67 -11.13 16.89
N VAL A 176 25.37 -11.31 16.60
CA VAL A 176 24.33 -11.45 17.62
C VAL A 176 24.59 -12.68 18.50
N MET A 177 24.95 -13.82 17.90
CA MET A 177 25.28 -15.04 18.65
C MET A 177 26.46 -14.83 19.60
N VAL A 178 27.56 -14.24 19.14
CA VAL A 178 28.72 -13.88 19.98
C VAL A 178 28.30 -12.92 21.10
N THR A 179 27.45 -11.95 20.77
CA THR A 179 26.96 -10.97 21.75
C THR A 179 26.17 -11.65 22.87
N LEU A 180 25.26 -12.57 22.51
CA LEU A 180 24.45 -13.34 23.46
C LEU A 180 25.28 -14.26 24.35
N LEU A 181 26.37 -14.84 23.82
CA LEU A 181 27.22 -15.78 24.55
C LEU A 181 28.22 -15.08 25.49
N PHE A 182 28.79 -13.94 25.09
CA PHE A 182 29.94 -13.35 25.78
C PHE A 182 29.73 -11.90 26.24
N LEU A 183 28.98 -11.08 25.50
CA LEU A 183 28.93 -9.63 25.74
C LEU A 183 27.68 -9.20 26.54
N MET A 184 26.72 -10.09 26.80
CA MET A 184 25.50 -9.78 27.57
C MET A 184 25.75 -9.06 28.92
N PRO A 185 26.78 -9.44 29.73
CA PRO A 185 27.08 -8.72 30.97
C PRO A 185 27.40 -7.23 30.78
N LEU A 186 27.92 -6.84 29.62
CA LEU A 186 28.26 -5.44 29.33
C LEU A 186 27.02 -4.56 29.12
N PHE A 187 25.88 -5.15 28.75
CA PHE A 187 24.65 -4.41 28.48
C PHE A 187 23.81 -4.12 29.74
N VAL A 188 24.18 -4.67 30.90
CA VAL A 188 23.40 -4.52 32.15
C VAL A 188 23.23 -3.05 32.55
N TYR A 189 24.27 -2.24 32.34
CA TYR A 189 24.31 -0.82 32.69
C TYR A 189 23.83 0.10 31.57
N THR A 190 23.42 -0.46 30.43
CA THR A 190 22.97 0.36 29.30
C THR A 190 21.64 1.03 29.64
N PRO A 191 21.52 2.36 29.45
CA PRO A 191 20.30 3.09 29.76
C PRO A 191 19.25 2.97 28.65
N ASN A 192 17.99 2.75 29.05
CA ASN A 192 16.87 2.59 28.12
C ASN A 192 16.63 3.84 27.27
N VAL A 193 16.95 5.02 27.78
CA VAL A 193 16.77 6.29 27.06
C VAL A 193 17.64 6.40 25.80
N VAL A 194 18.84 5.83 25.81
CA VAL A 194 19.74 5.89 24.64
C VAL A 194 19.26 4.94 23.55
N LEU A 195 18.71 3.78 23.91
CA LEU A 195 18.03 2.90 22.96
C LEU A 195 16.84 3.62 22.30
N GLY A 196 16.05 4.34 23.09
CA GLY A 196 14.97 5.19 22.57
C GLY A 196 15.46 6.26 21.59
N ALA A 197 16.54 6.96 21.93
CA ALA A 197 17.15 7.96 21.05
C ALA A 197 17.64 7.35 19.72
N ILE A 198 18.23 6.15 19.75
CA ILE A 198 18.64 5.41 18.54
C ILE A 198 17.43 5.08 17.66
N ILE A 199 16.32 4.61 18.24
CA ILE A 199 15.09 4.30 17.50
C ILE A 199 14.54 5.56 16.84
N ILE A 200 14.43 6.67 17.57
CA ILE A 200 13.92 7.95 17.02
C ILE A 200 14.82 8.44 15.87
N ALA A 201 16.15 8.42 16.06
CA ALA A 201 17.10 8.85 15.04
C ALA A 201 17.06 7.99 13.76
N ALA A 202 16.74 6.70 13.88
CA ALA A 202 16.57 5.81 12.74
C ALA A 202 15.26 6.11 11.98
N VAL A 203 14.13 6.23 12.70
CA VAL A 203 12.78 6.35 12.12
C VAL A 203 12.51 7.74 11.53
N ILE A 204 13.06 8.82 12.11
CA ILE A 204 12.78 10.19 11.65
C ILE A 204 13.11 10.41 10.17
N GLY A 205 14.10 9.68 9.66
CA GLY A 205 14.51 9.77 8.26
C GLY A 205 13.63 9.03 7.27
N LEU A 206 12.61 8.32 7.75
CA LEU A 206 11.66 7.56 6.94
C LEU A 206 10.40 8.35 6.63
N ILE A 207 10.21 9.48 7.31
CA ILE A 207 9.06 10.34 7.12
C ILE A 207 9.30 11.18 5.87
N ASP A 208 8.71 10.73 4.74
CA ASP A 208 8.76 11.43 3.46
C ASP A 208 7.57 12.40 3.31
N LEU A 209 7.71 13.58 3.92
CA LEU A 209 6.72 14.66 3.79
C LEU A 209 6.55 15.16 2.34
N PRO A 210 7.61 15.31 1.52
CA PRO A 210 7.46 15.64 0.11
C PRO A 210 6.58 14.65 -0.67
N ALA A 211 6.73 13.34 -0.45
CA ALA A 211 5.88 12.34 -1.08
C ALA A 211 4.41 12.49 -0.68
N ALA A 212 4.12 12.69 0.61
CA ALA A 212 2.75 12.93 1.09
C ALA A 212 2.14 14.20 0.46
N TYR A 213 2.92 15.27 0.32
CA TYR A 213 2.47 16.50 -0.35
C TYR A 213 2.22 16.29 -1.85
N ASN A 214 3.05 15.51 -2.52
CA ASN A 214 2.85 15.17 -3.93
C ASN A 214 1.56 14.36 -4.13
N ILE A 215 1.26 13.41 -3.25
CA ILE A 215 -0.01 12.65 -3.28
C ILE A 215 -1.19 13.61 -3.12
N TRP A 216 -1.14 14.55 -2.18
CA TRP A 216 -2.17 15.57 -2.01
C TRP A 216 -2.40 16.42 -3.27
N LYS A 217 -1.32 16.79 -3.96
CA LYS A 217 -1.39 17.58 -5.19
C LYS A 217 -1.95 16.78 -6.38
N MET A 218 -1.70 15.47 -6.43
CA MET A 218 -2.14 14.59 -7.51
C MET A 218 -3.59 14.14 -7.35
N ASP A 219 -3.94 13.52 -6.22
CA ASP A 219 -5.30 13.03 -5.97
C ASP A 219 -5.67 13.13 -4.48
N LYS A 220 -6.70 13.92 -4.20
CA LYS A 220 -7.21 14.13 -2.84
C LYS A 220 -7.75 12.85 -2.20
N MET A 221 -8.28 11.91 -2.98
CA MET A 221 -8.78 10.63 -2.48
C MET A 221 -7.64 9.71 -2.08
N ASP A 222 -6.53 9.70 -2.83
CA ASP A 222 -5.34 8.92 -2.44
C ASP A 222 -4.68 9.50 -1.19
N PHE A 223 -4.69 10.82 -1.05
CA PHE A 223 -4.26 11.44 0.20
C PHE A 223 -5.19 11.08 1.36
N LEU A 224 -6.51 11.02 1.14
CA LEU A 224 -7.45 10.59 2.18
C LEU A 224 -7.16 9.15 2.63
N VAL A 225 -6.89 8.22 1.70
CA VAL A 225 -6.46 6.86 2.04
C VAL A 225 -5.19 6.87 2.90
N CYS A 226 -4.19 7.67 2.50
CA CYS A 226 -2.95 7.82 3.25
C CYS A 226 -3.18 8.38 4.66
N LEU A 227 -4.02 9.41 4.79
CA LEU A 227 -4.36 10.02 6.07
C LEU A 227 -5.15 9.06 6.97
N CYS A 228 -6.09 8.30 6.42
CA CYS A 228 -6.83 7.26 7.13
C CYS A 228 -5.91 6.14 7.61
N ALA A 229 -4.94 5.72 6.80
CA ALA A 229 -3.92 4.75 7.21
C ALA A 229 -3.09 5.30 8.39
N PHE A 230 -2.59 6.53 8.27
CA PHE A 230 -1.80 7.19 9.31
C PHE A 230 -2.56 7.35 10.63
N ALA A 231 -3.76 7.94 10.58
CA ALA A 231 -4.60 8.15 11.75
C ALA A 231 -5.08 6.82 12.34
N GLY A 232 -5.48 5.85 11.51
CA GLY A 232 -5.93 4.54 11.97
C GLY A 232 -4.84 3.78 12.74
N VAL A 233 -3.59 3.81 12.27
CA VAL A 233 -2.46 3.19 12.95
C VAL A 233 -2.16 3.86 14.29
N ILE A 234 -2.23 5.19 14.36
CA ILE A 234 -1.92 5.96 15.57
C ILE A 234 -3.01 5.82 16.65
N PHE A 235 -4.28 5.91 16.26
CA PHE A 235 -5.38 6.02 17.22
C PHE A 235 -6.06 4.68 17.54
N ILE A 236 -5.96 3.67 16.66
CA ILE A 236 -6.65 2.39 16.83
C ILE A 236 -5.62 1.27 17.01
N SER A 237 -5.02 0.83 15.92
CA SER A 237 -3.98 -0.20 15.90
C SER A 237 -3.40 -0.31 14.50
N VAL A 238 -2.22 -0.94 14.39
CA VAL A 238 -1.59 -1.21 13.10
C VAL A 238 -2.50 -2.02 12.18
N GLN A 239 -3.17 -3.05 12.73
CA GLN A 239 -4.02 -3.96 11.96
C GLN A 239 -5.26 -3.26 11.41
N GLU A 240 -5.98 -2.54 12.27
CA GLU A 240 -7.22 -1.87 11.89
C GLU A 240 -6.95 -0.69 10.96
N GLY A 241 -5.89 0.09 11.22
CA GLY A 241 -5.50 1.20 10.34
C GLY A 241 -5.19 0.75 8.92
N LEU A 242 -4.48 -0.37 8.77
CA LEU A 242 -4.22 -0.97 7.46
C LEU A 242 -5.51 -1.50 6.79
N ALA A 243 -6.36 -2.19 7.55
CA ALA A 243 -7.63 -2.72 7.04
C ALA A 243 -8.55 -1.61 6.52
N ILE A 244 -8.65 -0.49 7.24
CA ILE A 244 -9.40 0.70 6.82
C ILE A 244 -8.84 1.25 5.52
N ALA A 245 -7.52 1.43 5.42
CA ALA A 245 -6.89 1.97 4.22
C ALA A 245 -7.15 1.09 2.99
N VAL A 246 -6.93 -0.22 3.11
CA VAL A 246 -7.22 -1.19 2.05
C VAL A 246 -8.69 -1.20 1.68
N GLY A 247 -9.58 -1.14 2.67
CA GLY A 247 -11.03 -1.07 2.45
C GLY A 247 -11.43 0.16 1.63
N ILE A 248 -10.90 1.34 1.95
CA ILE A 248 -11.16 2.57 1.20
C ILE A 248 -10.59 2.47 -0.23
N SER A 249 -9.39 1.92 -0.41
CA SER A 249 -8.81 1.69 -1.74
C SER A 249 -9.67 0.76 -2.60
N ILE A 250 -10.12 -0.35 -2.04
CA ILE A 250 -11.02 -1.29 -2.74
C ILE A 250 -12.34 -0.61 -3.06
N PHE A 251 -12.93 0.11 -2.10
CA PHE A 251 -14.16 0.85 -2.31
C PHE A 251 -14.03 1.89 -3.43
N ARG A 252 -12.90 2.60 -3.51
CA ARG A 252 -12.62 3.55 -4.60
C ARG A 252 -12.55 2.86 -5.96
N VAL A 253 -11.90 1.70 -6.05
CA VAL A 253 -11.85 0.90 -7.28
C VAL A 253 -13.25 0.43 -7.68
N LEU A 254 -14.06 -0.04 -6.72
CA LEU A 254 -15.45 -0.43 -6.98
C LEU A 254 -16.29 0.75 -7.47
N MET A 255 -16.11 1.95 -6.90
CA MET A 255 -16.78 3.17 -7.36
C MET A 255 -16.39 3.53 -8.80
N GLN A 256 -15.13 3.35 -9.19
CA GLN A 256 -14.67 3.59 -10.56
C GLN A 256 -15.25 2.56 -11.55
N ILE A 257 -15.36 1.30 -11.13
CA ILE A 257 -15.91 0.22 -11.97
C ILE A 257 -17.42 0.40 -12.15
N THR A 258 -18.17 0.73 -11.09
CA THR A 258 -19.64 0.85 -11.10
C THR A 258 -20.15 2.11 -11.78
N ARG A 259 -19.37 3.21 -11.77
CA ARG A 259 -19.72 4.48 -12.41
C ARG A 259 -18.64 4.91 -13.40
N PRO A 260 -18.46 4.14 -14.50
CA PRO A 260 -17.48 4.47 -15.51
C PRO A 260 -17.81 5.79 -16.21
N ARG A 261 -16.80 6.43 -16.78
CA ARG A 261 -17.01 7.64 -17.58
C ARG A 261 -17.67 7.27 -18.90
N MET A 262 -18.82 7.89 -19.13
CA MET A 262 -19.50 7.89 -20.41
C MET A 262 -19.40 9.31 -20.97
N MET A 263 -19.13 9.45 -22.27
CA MET A 263 -18.95 10.75 -22.91
C MET A 263 -19.78 10.87 -24.18
N ILE A 264 -20.27 12.08 -24.47
CA ILE A 264 -20.89 12.41 -25.75
C ILE A 264 -19.80 12.93 -26.68
N GLN A 265 -19.68 12.33 -27.85
CA GLN A 265 -18.75 12.78 -28.90
C GLN A 265 -19.42 13.75 -29.87
N GLY A 266 -18.61 14.67 -30.40
CA GLY A 266 -18.95 15.57 -31.50
C GLY A 266 -17.87 15.53 -32.57
N ASN A 267 -18.24 15.91 -33.79
CA ASN A 267 -17.33 15.99 -34.93
C ASN A 267 -16.58 17.33 -34.92
N ILE A 268 -15.27 17.31 -35.16
CA ILE A 268 -14.48 18.51 -35.39
C ILE A 268 -14.62 18.91 -36.86
N LYS A 269 -15.15 20.12 -37.12
CA LYS A 269 -15.46 20.59 -38.48
C LYS A 269 -14.29 20.41 -39.45
N GLY A 270 -14.60 19.86 -40.63
CA GLY A 270 -13.63 19.66 -41.70
C GLY A 270 -12.69 18.48 -41.47
N THR A 271 -12.96 17.62 -40.49
CA THR A 271 -12.20 16.40 -40.20
C THR A 271 -13.15 15.24 -39.90
N ASP A 272 -12.63 14.01 -40.01
CA ASP A 272 -13.34 12.79 -39.61
C ASP A 272 -13.08 12.42 -38.14
N ILE A 273 -12.66 13.40 -37.33
CA ILE A 273 -12.26 13.18 -35.94
C ILE A 273 -13.44 13.49 -35.01
N TYR A 274 -13.80 12.50 -34.19
CA TYR A 274 -14.81 12.63 -33.15
C TYR A 274 -14.15 12.74 -31.76
N ARG A 275 -14.53 13.76 -30.99
CA ARG A 275 -13.99 14.05 -29.66
C ARG A 275 -15.07 14.48 -28.68
N ASN A 276 -14.76 14.37 -27.39
CA ASN A 276 -15.67 14.78 -26.32
C ASN A 276 -16.03 16.27 -26.42
N LEU A 277 -17.33 16.56 -26.50
CA LEU A 277 -17.90 17.91 -26.59
C LEU A 277 -17.52 18.82 -25.41
N HIS A 278 -17.38 18.27 -24.21
CA HIS A 278 -17.03 19.06 -23.03
C HIS A 278 -15.55 19.43 -22.97
N GLN A 279 -14.69 18.64 -23.63
CA GLN A 279 -13.25 18.84 -23.61
C GLN A 279 -12.77 19.71 -24.78
N TYR A 280 -13.32 19.52 -25.98
CA TYR A 280 -12.90 20.21 -27.20
C TYR A 280 -13.98 21.17 -27.66
N LYS A 281 -13.68 22.48 -27.65
CA LYS A 281 -14.63 23.53 -28.04
C LYS A 281 -14.95 23.52 -29.54
N GLU A 282 -14.05 22.97 -30.37
CA GLU A 282 -14.27 22.84 -31.81
C GLU A 282 -15.20 21.68 -32.18
N ALA A 283 -15.45 20.74 -31.25
CA ALA A 283 -16.33 19.61 -31.50
C ALA A 283 -17.79 20.07 -31.50
N GLN A 284 -18.52 19.72 -32.56
CA GLN A 284 -19.94 20.04 -32.71
C GLN A 284 -20.78 18.78 -32.80
N ARG A 285 -22.00 18.86 -32.27
CA ARG A 285 -22.97 17.78 -32.38
C ARG A 285 -23.35 17.58 -33.83
N VAL A 286 -23.51 16.32 -34.23
CA VAL A 286 -24.00 15.97 -35.55
C VAL A 286 -25.53 15.91 -35.51
N PRO A 287 -26.23 16.73 -36.31
CA PRO A 287 -27.69 16.71 -36.45
C PRO A 287 -28.30 15.31 -36.55
N GLY A 288 -29.14 14.92 -35.59
CA GLY A 288 -29.87 13.64 -35.61
C GLY A 288 -29.09 12.41 -35.12
N PHE A 289 -27.84 12.56 -34.69
CA PHE A 289 -27.01 11.48 -34.16
C PHE A 289 -26.60 11.74 -32.70
N LEU A 290 -26.75 10.74 -31.85
CA LEU A 290 -26.20 10.71 -30.50
C LEU A 290 -25.05 9.71 -30.43
N ILE A 291 -23.82 10.22 -30.35
CA ILE A 291 -22.60 9.39 -30.33
C ILE A 291 -22.09 9.30 -28.89
N LEU A 292 -22.12 8.10 -28.32
CA LEU A 292 -21.75 7.81 -26.95
C LEU A 292 -20.55 6.89 -26.90
N THR A 293 -19.54 7.24 -26.10
CA THR A 293 -18.38 6.38 -25.85
C THR A 293 -18.39 5.87 -24.43
N VAL A 294 -18.11 4.58 -24.26
CA VAL A 294 -17.94 3.92 -22.97
C VAL A 294 -16.45 3.64 -22.74
N GLU A 295 -15.85 4.28 -21.74
CA GLU A 295 -14.43 4.10 -21.42
C GLU A 295 -14.23 3.11 -20.26
N ALA A 296 -14.84 1.92 -20.36
CA ALA A 296 -14.71 0.88 -19.34
C ALA A 296 -15.16 -0.50 -19.86
N PRO A 297 -14.71 -1.59 -19.21
CA PRO A 297 -15.34 -2.90 -19.40
C PRO A 297 -16.83 -2.83 -19.03
N ILE A 298 -17.69 -3.45 -19.83
CA ILE A 298 -19.13 -3.53 -19.55
C ILE A 298 -19.38 -4.81 -18.77
N ASN A 299 -19.80 -4.69 -17.51
CA ASN A 299 -20.00 -5.82 -16.63
C ASN A 299 -21.25 -5.67 -15.75
N PHE A 300 -21.61 -6.73 -15.02
CA PHE A 300 -22.77 -6.74 -14.13
C PHE A 300 -22.81 -5.56 -13.14
N ALA A 301 -21.65 -5.02 -12.75
CA ALA A 301 -21.55 -3.97 -11.76
C ALA A 301 -21.93 -2.58 -12.32
N ASN A 302 -21.84 -2.37 -13.64
CA ASN A 302 -22.07 -1.06 -14.26
C ASN A 302 -23.17 -1.02 -15.33
N THR A 303 -23.70 -2.16 -15.78
CA THR A 303 -24.77 -2.23 -16.79
C THR A 303 -25.99 -1.38 -16.45
N ASN A 304 -26.47 -1.43 -15.20
CA ASN A 304 -27.62 -0.63 -14.76
C ASN A 304 -27.33 0.87 -14.86
N TYR A 305 -26.14 1.30 -14.43
CA TYR A 305 -25.71 2.69 -14.50
C TYR A 305 -25.60 3.16 -15.96
N LEU A 306 -24.97 2.36 -16.83
CA LEU A 306 -24.85 2.65 -18.25
C LEU A 306 -26.21 2.77 -18.93
N ASN A 307 -27.16 1.88 -18.61
CA ASN A 307 -28.51 1.91 -19.15
C ASN A 307 -29.27 3.17 -18.75
N GLU A 308 -29.29 3.49 -17.45
CA GLU A 308 -29.94 4.70 -16.95
C GLU A 308 -29.32 5.97 -17.53
N ARG A 309 -27.98 6.02 -17.62
CA ARG A 309 -27.24 7.14 -18.20
C ARG A 309 -27.55 7.33 -19.69
N THR A 310 -27.57 6.23 -20.45
CA THR A 310 -27.86 6.25 -21.89
C THR A 310 -29.28 6.72 -22.15
N LYS A 311 -30.26 6.18 -21.41
CA LYS A 311 -31.67 6.57 -21.53
C LYS A 311 -31.88 8.05 -21.23
N ARG A 312 -31.28 8.56 -20.14
CA ARG A 312 -31.33 10.00 -19.82
C ARG A 312 -30.82 10.87 -20.95
N TRP A 313 -29.72 10.49 -21.60
CA TRP A 313 -29.21 11.26 -22.73
C TRP A 313 -30.12 11.19 -23.97
N ILE A 314 -30.73 10.04 -24.25
CA ILE A 314 -31.73 9.94 -25.32
C ILE A 314 -32.92 10.87 -25.03
N GLU A 315 -33.40 10.91 -23.78
CA GLU A 315 -34.50 11.77 -23.34
C GLU A 315 -34.14 13.26 -23.40
N ASP A 316 -32.93 13.64 -22.97
CA ASP A 316 -32.41 15.01 -23.01
C ASP A 316 -32.31 15.54 -24.45
N GLU A 317 -31.83 14.72 -25.39
CA GLU A 317 -31.78 15.08 -26.82
C GLU A 317 -33.18 15.22 -27.42
N SER A 318 -34.10 14.29 -27.08
CA SER A 318 -35.47 14.31 -27.59
C SER A 318 -36.27 15.51 -27.08
N SER A 319 -35.98 15.99 -25.87
CA SER A 319 -36.69 17.09 -25.21
C SER A 319 -36.19 18.48 -25.61
N SER A 320 -34.99 18.59 -26.18
CA SER A 320 -34.35 19.89 -26.48
C SER A 320 -34.98 20.67 -27.65
N GLY A 321 -36.12 20.23 -28.20
CA GLY A 321 -37.11 21.10 -28.86
C GLY A 321 -36.74 21.69 -30.23
N ASN A 322 -35.55 21.45 -30.78
CA ASN A 322 -35.21 21.85 -32.15
C ASN A 322 -35.86 20.90 -33.17
N LYS A 323 -37.07 21.24 -33.64
CA LYS A 323 -37.84 20.51 -34.67
C LYS A 323 -37.09 20.20 -35.98
N GLN A 324 -35.91 20.78 -36.21
CA GLN A 324 -35.09 20.50 -37.40
C GLN A 324 -34.16 19.29 -37.26
N THR A 325 -34.04 18.69 -36.07
CA THR A 325 -33.16 17.54 -35.82
C THR A 325 -33.78 16.58 -34.82
N GLU A 326 -34.80 15.85 -35.27
CA GLU A 326 -35.23 14.65 -34.54
C GLU A 326 -34.07 13.67 -34.47
N LEU A 327 -33.80 13.14 -33.27
CA LEU A 327 -32.83 12.08 -33.08
C LEU A 327 -33.27 10.87 -33.90
N ARG A 328 -32.35 10.28 -34.68
CA ARG A 328 -32.62 9.10 -35.53
C ARG A 328 -31.75 7.92 -35.14
N VAL A 329 -30.49 8.18 -34.81
CA VAL A 329 -29.49 7.14 -34.59
C VAL A 329 -28.74 7.39 -33.28
N VAL A 330 -28.62 6.32 -32.49
CA VAL A 330 -27.73 6.26 -31.32
C VAL A 330 -26.54 5.40 -31.70
N ILE A 331 -25.35 5.98 -31.65
CA ILE A 331 -24.09 5.29 -31.92
C ILE A 331 -23.39 5.02 -30.59
N LEU A 332 -23.09 3.75 -30.31
CA LEU A 332 -22.31 3.34 -29.15
C LEU A 332 -20.91 2.92 -29.61
N ASP A 333 -19.94 3.78 -29.32
CA ASP A 333 -18.52 3.54 -29.58
C ASP A 333 -17.93 2.66 -28.47
N LEU A 334 -17.55 1.44 -28.88
CA LEU A 334 -17.00 0.39 -28.03
C LEU A 334 -15.46 0.29 -28.14
N SER A 335 -14.80 1.25 -28.81
CA SER A 335 -13.34 1.23 -29.02
C SER A 335 -12.55 1.13 -27.71
N ALA A 336 -13.06 1.73 -26.64
CA ALA A 336 -12.45 1.75 -25.31
C ALA A 336 -13.03 0.71 -24.34
N VAL A 337 -13.78 -0.27 -24.85
CA VAL A 337 -14.37 -1.37 -24.06
C VAL A 337 -13.50 -2.62 -24.22
N PRO A 338 -12.63 -2.95 -23.24
CA PRO A 338 -11.70 -4.07 -23.39
C PRO A 338 -12.38 -5.44 -23.24
N ALA A 339 -13.48 -5.52 -22.49
CA ALA A 339 -14.19 -6.78 -22.23
C ALA A 339 -15.66 -6.52 -21.91
N ILE A 340 -16.48 -7.53 -22.20
CA ILE A 340 -17.92 -7.57 -21.89
C ILE A 340 -18.28 -8.91 -21.23
N ASP A 341 -19.15 -8.91 -20.23
CA ASP A 341 -19.71 -10.12 -19.62
C ASP A 341 -21.13 -10.41 -20.12
N THR A 342 -21.73 -11.52 -19.64
CA THR A 342 -23.08 -11.94 -20.04
C THR A 342 -24.15 -10.89 -19.69
N SER A 343 -24.02 -10.21 -18.55
CA SER A 343 -24.92 -9.12 -18.18
C SER A 343 -24.77 -7.90 -19.09
N GLY A 344 -23.55 -7.62 -19.53
CA GLY A 344 -23.24 -6.60 -20.54
C GLY A 344 -23.89 -6.87 -21.88
N ILE A 345 -23.86 -8.13 -22.35
CA ILE A 345 -24.53 -8.54 -23.58
C ILE A 345 -26.06 -8.37 -23.45
N ALA A 346 -26.64 -8.81 -22.34
CA ALA A 346 -28.07 -8.61 -22.08
C ALA A 346 -28.44 -7.13 -22.08
N PHE A 347 -27.60 -6.28 -21.48
CA PHE A 347 -27.75 -4.83 -21.54
C PHE A 347 -27.76 -4.29 -22.98
N LEU A 348 -26.85 -4.72 -23.86
CA LEU A 348 -26.83 -4.27 -25.26
C LEU A 348 -28.10 -4.69 -26.01
N ILE A 349 -28.61 -5.89 -25.76
CA ILE A 349 -29.86 -6.40 -26.35
C ILE A 349 -31.05 -5.56 -25.86
N ASP A 350 -31.12 -5.28 -24.56
CA ASP A 350 -32.18 -4.45 -23.98
C ASP A 350 -32.11 -3.00 -24.47
N LEU A 351 -30.90 -2.46 -24.63
CA LEU A 351 -30.68 -1.14 -25.21
C LEU A 351 -31.20 -1.11 -26.65
N LYS A 352 -30.86 -2.11 -27.46
CA LYS A 352 -31.35 -2.23 -28.85
C LYS A 352 -32.87 -2.26 -28.90
N LYS A 353 -33.52 -3.15 -28.14
CA LYS A 353 -34.99 -3.25 -28.08
C LYS A 353 -35.63 -1.96 -27.61
N SER A 354 -35.03 -1.30 -26.61
CA SER A 354 -35.51 -0.02 -26.09
C SER A 354 -35.42 1.09 -27.13
N THR A 355 -34.32 1.17 -27.88
CA THR A 355 -34.07 2.18 -28.91
C THR A 355 -35.00 1.97 -30.11
N GLU A 356 -35.16 0.72 -30.58
CA GLU A 356 -36.10 0.37 -31.67
C GLU A 356 -37.56 0.71 -31.32
N LYS A 357 -37.97 0.50 -30.05
CA LYS A 357 -39.32 0.86 -29.59
C LYS A 357 -39.62 2.37 -29.71
N HIS A 358 -38.58 3.21 -29.67
CA HIS A 358 -38.70 4.66 -29.84
C HIS A 358 -38.47 5.12 -31.29
N GLY A 359 -38.38 4.19 -32.25
CA GLY A 359 -38.12 4.50 -33.66
C GLY A 359 -36.69 4.97 -33.94
N LEU A 360 -35.76 4.72 -33.02
CA LEU A 360 -34.35 5.04 -33.14
C LEU A 360 -33.56 3.79 -33.59
N GLU A 361 -32.50 4.00 -34.36
CA GLU A 361 -31.56 2.93 -34.72
C GLU A 361 -30.36 2.92 -33.77
N LEU A 362 -29.99 1.74 -33.26
CA LEU A 362 -28.78 1.56 -32.45
C LEU A 362 -27.67 0.99 -33.33
N VAL A 363 -26.54 1.69 -33.40
CA VAL A 363 -25.33 1.23 -34.12
C VAL A 363 -24.21 1.03 -33.11
N LEU A 364 -23.58 -0.14 -33.12
CA LEU A 364 -22.38 -0.42 -32.35
C LEU A 364 -21.17 -0.17 -33.24
N VAL A 365 -20.13 0.48 -32.73
CA VAL A 365 -18.94 0.82 -33.53
C VAL A 365 -17.68 0.38 -32.82
N ASN A 366 -16.73 -0.17 -33.58
CA ASN A 366 -15.39 -0.57 -33.14
C ASN A 366 -15.35 -1.46 -31.87
N PRO A 367 -16.14 -2.54 -31.77
CA PRO A 367 -15.94 -3.48 -30.67
C PRO A 367 -14.54 -4.09 -30.74
N THR A 368 -13.88 -4.21 -29.59
CA THR A 368 -12.61 -4.94 -29.49
C THR A 368 -12.80 -6.42 -29.82
N GLY A 369 -11.73 -7.14 -30.18
CA GLY A 369 -11.82 -8.53 -30.66
C GLY A 369 -12.58 -9.47 -29.72
N GLU A 370 -12.29 -9.41 -28.41
CA GLU A 370 -12.99 -10.23 -27.41
C GLU A 370 -14.48 -9.84 -27.27
N VAL A 371 -14.79 -8.54 -27.37
CA VAL A 371 -16.17 -8.04 -27.31
C VAL A 371 -16.96 -8.48 -28.54
N MET A 372 -16.36 -8.38 -29.73
CA MET A 372 -16.96 -8.80 -30.98
C MET A 372 -17.31 -10.29 -30.98
N GLU A 373 -16.38 -11.15 -30.53
CA GLU A 373 -16.61 -12.59 -30.45
C GLU A 373 -17.80 -12.94 -29.54
N LYS A 374 -17.93 -12.23 -28.40
CA LYS A 374 -19.05 -12.42 -27.48
C LYS A 374 -20.39 -11.91 -28.04
N ILE A 375 -20.37 -10.79 -28.76
CA ILE A 375 -21.56 -10.26 -29.44
C ILE A 375 -22.02 -11.22 -30.55
N GLN A 376 -21.09 -11.73 -31.36
CA GLN A 376 -21.39 -12.70 -32.43
C GLN A 376 -22.00 -13.98 -31.87
N ARG A 377 -21.40 -14.58 -30.83
CA ARG A 377 -21.96 -15.76 -30.16
C ARG A 377 -23.37 -15.53 -29.62
N ALA A 378 -23.62 -14.34 -29.07
CA ALA A 378 -24.95 -13.98 -28.59
C ALA A 378 -25.95 -13.79 -29.74
N ASN A 379 -25.47 -13.31 -30.88
CA ASN A 379 -26.27 -13.18 -32.08
C ASN A 379 -26.64 -14.54 -32.67
N ASP A 380 -25.68 -15.44 -32.81
CA ASP A 380 -25.90 -16.81 -33.32
C ASP A 380 -26.92 -17.58 -32.47
N ALA A 381 -27.00 -17.29 -31.17
CA ALA A 381 -27.93 -17.94 -30.26
C ALA A 381 -29.36 -17.38 -30.33
N HIS A 382 -29.54 -16.09 -30.66
CA HIS A 382 -30.80 -15.37 -30.43
C HIS A 382 -31.23 -14.37 -31.52
N ASP A 383 -30.51 -14.25 -32.65
CA ASP A 383 -30.82 -13.41 -33.81
C ASP A 383 -31.13 -11.94 -33.43
N HIS A 384 -30.34 -11.39 -32.50
CA HIS A 384 -30.61 -10.10 -31.88
C HIS A 384 -29.83 -8.92 -32.48
N PHE A 385 -28.82 -9.13 -33.33
CA PHE A 385 -28.02 -8.10 -33.99
C PHE A 385 -28.01 -8.35 -35.51
N ARG A 386 -28.01 -7.29 -36.33
CA ARG A 386 -27.90 -7.49 -37.80
C ARG A 386 -26.46 -7.93 -38.14
N PRO A 387 -26.27 -8.76 -39.18
CA PRO A 387 -24.94 -9.22 -39.59
C PRO A 387 -24.00 -8.09 -40.05
N ASP A 388 -24.56 -6.90 -40.33
CA ASP A 388 -23.82 -5.71 -40.81
C ASP A 388 -23.50 -4.69 -39.69
N CYS A 389 -23.67 -5.05 -38.41
CA CYS A 389 -23.38 -4.19 -37.24
C CYS A 389 -22.01 -4.46 -36.61
#